data_AF-A0AAW5VP77-F1
#
_entry.id   AF-A0AAW5VP77-F1
#
_cell.length_a   1.000
_cell.length_b   1.000
_cell.length_c   1.000
_cell.angle_alpha   90.00
_cell.angle_beta   90.00
_cell.angle_gamma   90.00
#
_symmetry.space_group_name_H-M   'P 1'
#
loop_
_entity.id
_entity.type
_entity.pdbx_description
1 polymer ?
#
loop_
_entity_poly.entity_id
_entity_poly.type
_entity_poly.pdbx_seq_one_letter_code
_entity_poly.pdbx_strand_id
1 'polypeptide(L)'
;MELLKKSLSVSFVLFVAVASISAQDTKPQTTPTDVNQENHDAKEGQDKELFEYYYKTRPENLPPNKAKLEYNLIKTLKKEIMSRDYSKESAEAIKKIDATNIQYERVYRESKWLRGFMTQNTHLNYSEFMYVVKHDKYMCFVSFDVNPETYLQQSRHSHLVFAAKDKFEIVIPKP
;
A
#
# COMPACT_ATOMS: atom_id res chain seq x y z
N MET A 1 -29.05 21.84 -44.18
CA MET A 1 -28.10 20.75 -44.45
C MET A 1 -27.87 20.05 -43.10
N GLU A 2 -28.59 18.99 -42.73
CA GLU A 2 -28.50 17.61 -43.30
C GLU A 2 -27.03 17.23 -43.56
N LEU A 3 -26.41 16.16 -43.07
CA LEU A 3 -26.71 14.92 -42.33
C LEU A 3 -25.33 14.58 -41.65
N LEU A 4 -25.11 13.66 -40.71
CA LEU A 4 -25.40 12.23 -40.78
C LEU A 4 -24.81 11.59 -39.50
N LYS A 5 -25.60 10.69 -38.92
CA LYS A 5 -25.24 9.73 -37.87
C LYS A 5 -24.06 8.83 -38.28
N LYS A 6 -23.26 8.36 -37.32
CA LYS A 6 -23.06 6.90 -37.09
C LYS A 6 -22.25 6.61 -35.83
N SER A 7 -22.92 5.94 -34.90
CA SER A 7 -22.35 5.10 -33.84
C SER A 7 -21.48 4.01 -34.47
N LEU A 8 -20.28 3.81 -33.92
CA LEU A 8 -19.46 2.63 -34.20
C LEU A 8 -19.08 1.96 -32.88
N SER A 9 -19.93 1.04 -32.44
CA SER A 9 -19.63 0.08 -31.40
C SER A 9 -18.55 -0.87 -31.92
N VAL A 10 -17.33 -0.76 -31.39
CA VAL A 10 -16.26 -1.73 -31.64
C VAL A 10 -16.33 -2.79 -30.52
N SER A 11 -17.00 -3.90 -30.80
CA SER A 11 -16.93 -5.11 -29.97
C SER A 11 -15.55 -5.72 -30.11
N PHE A 12 -14.80 -5.77 -29.01
CA PHE A 12 -13.52 -6.48 -28.93
C PHE A 12 -13.80 -7.98 -28.70
N VAL A 13 -13.68 -8.79 -29.75
CA VAL A 13 -13.82 -10.25 -29.66
C VAL A 13 -12.52 -10.82 -29.11
N LEU A 14 -12.58 -11.40 -27.91
CA LEU A 14 -11.49 -12.11 -27.26
C LEU A 14 -11.36 -13.52 -27.87
N PHE A 15 -10.36 -13.74 -28.72
CA PHE A 15 -9.99 -15.08 -29.19
C PHE A 15 -9.13 -15.77 -28.15
N VAL A 16 -9.69 -16.75 -27.44
CA VAL A 16 -8.93 -17.69 -26.60
C VAL A 16 -8.47 -18.83 -27.51
N ALA A 17 -7.20 -18.82 -27.90
CA ALA A 17 -6.57 -19.97 -28.54
C ALA A 17 -6.22 -21.00 -27.46
N VAL A 18 -7.02 -22.06 -27.39
CA VAL A 18 -6.68 -23.27 -26.61
C VAL A 18 -5.72 -24.09 -27.46
N ALA A 19 -4.41 -23.98 -27.20
CA ALA A 19 -3.44 -24.90 -27.76
C ALA A 19 -3.43 -26.18 -26.90
N SER A 20 -4.04 -27.24 -27.43
CA SER A 20 -3.92 -28.60 -26.89
C SER A 20 -2.49 -29.08 -27.04
N ILE A 21 -1.77 -29.22 -25.92
CA ILE A 21 -0.47 -29.89 -25.90
C ILE A 21 -0.74 -31.39 -25.92
N SER A 22 -0.57 -32.01 -27.08
CA SER A 22 -0.62 -33.46 -27.25
C SER A 22 0.60 -34.07 -26.56
N ALA A 23 0.37 -34.94 -25.58
CA ALA A 23 1.41 -35.77 -24.98
C ALA A 23 1.96 -36.73 -26.04
N GLN A 24 3.25 -36.63 -26.35
CA GLN A 24 3.97 -37.65 -27.13
C GLN A 24 4.60 -38.64 -26.16
N ASP A 25 3.99 -39.84 -26.07
CA ASP A 25 4.62 -41.03 -25.53
C ASP A 25 5.91 -41.33 -26.31
N THR A 26 7.06 -41.13 -25.65
CA THR A 26 8.35 -41.61 -26.15
C THR A 26 8.89 -42.63 -25.15
N LYS A 27 9.03 -43.89 -25.60
CA LYS A 27 9.68 -44.98 -24.86
C LYS A 27 11.07 -44.57 -24.35
N PRO A 28 11.52 -45.09 -23.19
CA PRO A 28 12.80 -44.71 -22.61
C PRO A 28 13.95 -45.38 -23.37
N GLN A 29 14.80 -44.56 -23.99
CA GLN A 29 16.08 -44.99 -24.55
C GLN A 29 17.18 -44.70 -23.52
N THR A 30 17.64 -45.76 -22.86
CA THR A 30 18.78 -45.76 -21.94
C THR A 30 20.08 -45.47 -22.69
N THR A 31 20.71 -44.35 -22.36
CA THR A 31 22.15 -44.13 -22.58
C THR A 31 22.68 -43.49 -21.29
N PRO A 32 23.78 -43.98 -20.69
CA PRO A 32 24.31 -43.43 -19.45
C PRO A 32 25.08 -42.17 -19.79
N THR A 33 24.38 -41.04 -19.83
CA THR A 33 25.03 -39.74 -19.71
C THR A 33 25.31 -39.54 -18.24
N ASP A 34 26.56 -39.18 -17.93
CA ASP A 34 27.10 -38.79 -16.64
C ASP A 34 26.27 -37.59 -16.11
N VAL A 35 25.09 -37.87 -15.56
CA VAL A 35 24.32 -36.91 -14.80
C VAL A 35 25.02 -36.90 -13.46
N ASN A 36 25.83 -35.86 -13.25
CA ASN A 36 26.22 -35.41 -11.93
C ASN A 36 24.91 -35.23 -11.16
N GLN A 37 24.49 -36.29 -10.47
CA GLN A 37 23.20 -36.40 -9.83
C GLN A 37 23.28 -35.40 -8.68
N GLU A 38 22.78 -34.18 -8.90
CA GLU A 38 22.69 -33.17 -7.85
C GLU A 38 22.02 -33.85 -6.66
N ASN A 39 22.82 -34.07 -5.62
CA ASN A 39 22.36 -34.78 -4.45
C ASN A 39 21.40 -33.84 -3.72
N HIS A 40 20.11 -33.95 -4.02
CA HIS A 40 19.02 -33.28 -3.29
C HIS A 40 18.75 -33.97 -1.94
N ASP A 41 19.78 -34.45 -1.25
CA ASP A 41 19.66 -34.90 0.12
C ASP A 41 19.25 -33.70 0.98
N ALA A 42 18.04 -33.74 1.54
CA ALA A 42 17.39 -32.68 2.33
C ALA A 42 18.09 -32.36 3.67
N LYS A 43 19.36 -32.75 3.84
CA LYS A 43 20.12 -32.58 5.07
C LYS A 43 20.94 -31.29 5.09
N GLU A 44 21.44 -30.83 3.94
CA GLU A 44 22.26 -29.62 3.80
C GLU A 44 22.01 -28.89 2.46
N GLY A 45 20.75 -28.60 2.15
CA GLY A 45 20.38 -27.78 1.00
C GLY A 45 20.21 -26.30 1.36
N GLN A 46 20.40 -25.42 0.37
CA GLN A 46 20.07 -23.99 0.49
C GLN A 46 18.57 -23.74 0.75
N ASP A 47 17.72 -24.76 0.56
CA ASP A 47 16.29 -24.75 0.84
C ASP A 47 15.99 -24.56 2.33
N LYS A 48 16.77 -25.21 3.21
CA LYS A 48 16.67 -25.00 4.67
C LYS A 48 17.09 -23.58 5.05
N GLU A 49 18.21 -23.09 4.52
CA GLU A 49 18.66 -21.72 4.78
C GLU A 49 17.66 -20.69 4.24
N LEU A 50 17.09 -20.92 3.06
CA LEU A 50 16.04 -20.11 2.47
C LEU A 50 14.78 -20.11 3.34
N PHE A 51 14.31 -21.27 3.77
CA PHE A 51 13.12 -21.38 4.61
C PHE A 51 13.34 -20.74 5.99
N GLU A 52 14.48 -20.99 6.62
CA GLU A 52 14.84 -20.36 7.88
C GLU A 52 14.96 -18.84 7.74
N TYR A 53 15.61 -18.35 6.68
CA TYR A 53 15.72 -16.93 6.41
C TYR A 53 14.35 -16.31 6.14
N TYR A 54 13.54 -16.91 5.26
CA TYR A 54 12.16 -16.50 5.00
C TYR A 54 11.35 -16.44 6.30
N TYR A 55 11.39 -17.50 7.10
CA TYR A 55 10.66 -17.59 8.36
C TYR A 55 11.13 -16.51 9.36
N LYS A 56 12.44 -16.37 9.56
CA LYS A 56 13.03 -15.36 10.46
C LYS A 56 12.78 -13.91 9.98
N THR A 57 12.62 -13.70 8.68
CA THR A 57 12.38 -12.37 8.09
C THR A 57 10.90 -12.08 7.79
N ARG A 58 9.99 -12.97 8.18
CA ARG A 58 8.55 -12.68 8.08
C ARG A 58 8.21 -11.42 8.87
N PRO A 59 7.33 -10.55 8.35
CA PRO A 59 6.93 -9.33 9.02
C PRO A 59 6.39 -9.56 10.45
N GLU A 60 5.75 -10.70 10.70
CA GLU A 60 5.25 -11.09 12.03
C GLU A 60 6.36 -11.34 13.07
N ASN A 61 7.56 -11.72 12.60
CA ASN A 61 8.70 -12.14 13.42
C ASN A 61 9.75 -11.02 13.60
N LEU A 62 9.59 -9.90 12.88
CA LEU A 62 10.45 -8.74 13.02
C LEU A 62 9.91 -7.81 14.10
N PRO A 63 10.78 -7.20 14.93
CA PRO A 63 10.34 -6.18 15.85
C PRO A 63 9.75 -4.99 15.07
N PRO A 64 8.60 -4.44 15.49
CA PRO A 64 7.93 -3.36 14.78
C PRO A 64 8.88 -2.16 14.68
N ASN A 65 9.21 -1.77 13.45
CA ASN A 65 10.11 -0.64 13.20
C ASN A 65 9.30 0.65 13.16
N LYS A 66 8.96 1.12 14.35
CA LYS A 66 8.20 2.34 14.60
C LYS A 66 8.78 3.56 13.88
N ALA A 67 10.11 3.69 13.86
CA ALA A 67 10.78 4.80 13.20
C ALA A 67 10.52 4.84 11.68
N LYS A 68 10.42 3.67 11.03
CA LYS A 68 10.14 3.58 9.59
C LYS A 68 8.69 3.97 9.27
N LEU A 69 7.74 3.51 10.09
CA LEU A 69 6.35 3.94 10.01
C LEU A 69 6.24 5.47 10.17
N GLU A 70 6.84 6.02 11.22
CA GLU A 70 6.83 7.45 11.49
C GLU A 70 7.41 8.26 10.33
N TYR A 71 8.53 7.81 9.77
CA TYR A 71 9.10 8.44 8.58
C TYR A 71 8.11 8.47 7.41
N ASN A 72 7.48 7.33 7.10
CA ASN A 72 6.50 7.23 6.01
C ASN A 72 5.28 8.16 6.23
N LEU A 73 4.76 8.19 7.46
CA LEU A 73 3.62 9.04 7.83
C LEU A 73 3.97 10.54 7.76
N ILE A 74 5.10 10.94 8.36
CA ILE A 74 5.55 12.34 8.37
C ILE A 74 5.81 12.83 6.94
N LYS A 75 6.50 12.02 6.14
CA LYS A 75 6.78 12.36 4.73
C LYS A 75 5.49 12.58 3.95
N THR A 76 4.50 11.71 4.15
CA THR A 76 3.19 11.82 3.49
C THR A 76 2.44 13.07 3.96
N LEU A 77 2.39 13.32 5.28
CA LEU A 77 1.74 14.50 5.83
C LEU A 77 2.33 15.80 5.29
N LYS A 78 3.67 15.94 5.30
CA LYS A 78 4.35 17.12 4.75
C LYS A 78 4.01 17.35 3.28
N LYS A 79 3.99 16.27 2.48
CA LYS A 79 3.64 16.33 1.05
C LYS A 79 2.20 16.83 0.85
N GLU A 80 1.25 16.31 1.63
CA GLU A 80 -0.16 16.72 1.55
C GLU A 80 -0.41 18.15 2.03
N ILE A 81 0.34 18.64 3.02
CA ILE A 81 0.26 20.04 3.43
C ILE A 81 0.73 20.95 2.29
N MET A 82 1.90 20.66 1.72
CA MET A 82 2.49 21.46 0.65
C MET A 82 1.72 21.39 -0.67
N SER A 83 0.96 20.32 -0.92
CA SER A 83 0.11 20.22 -2.11
C SER A 83 -1.10 21.15 -2.06
N ARG A 84 -1.50 21.61 -0.85
CA ARG A 84 -2.64 22.51 -0.65
C ARG A 84 -2.23 23.94 -0.33
N ASP A 85 -1.14 24.14 0.41
CA ASP A 85 -0.60 25.46 0.77
C ASP A 85 0.92 25.49 0.60
N TYR A 86 1.37 26.16 -0.47
CA TYR A 86 2.78 26.36 -0.81
C TYR A 86 3.35 27.68 -0.26
N SER A 87 2.69 28.32 0.72
CA SER A 87 3.18 29.54 1.35
C SER A 87 4.52 29.33 2.07
N LYS A 88 5.30 30.41 2.24
CA LYS A 88 6.53 30.38 3.04
C LYS A 88 6.26 29.97 4.49
N GLU A 89 5.13 30.39 5.04
CA GLU A 89 4.70 30.04 6.39
C GLU A 89 4.46 28.53 6.52
N SER A 90 3.73 27.93 5.57
CA SER A 90 3.53 26.47 5.49
C SER A 90 4.85 25.73 5.37
N ALA A 91 5.76 26.21 4.50
CA ALA A 91 7.08 25.62 4.32
C ALA A 91 7.94 25.63 5.60
N GLU A 92 7.88 26.69 6.41
CA GLU A 92 8.56 26.74 7.71
C GLU A 92 7.86 25.89 8.78
N ALA A 93 6.52 25.83 8.76
CA ALA A 93 5.75 25.01 9.69
C ALA A 93 6.04 23.51 9.50
N ILE A 94 6.09 23.02 8.26
CA ILE A 94 6.35 21.60 8.00
C ILE A 94 7.76 21.15 8.41
N LYS A 95 8.75 22.06 8.50
CA LYS A 95 10.09 21.71 8.99
C LYS A 95 10.09 21.28 10.45
N LYS A 96 9.14 21.79 11.23
CA LYS A 96 8.99 21.48 12.66
C LYS A 96 8.32 20.13 12.91
N ILE A 97 7.72 19.50 11.90
CA ILE A 97 7.04 18.21 12.06
C ILE A 97 8.09 17.08 12.12
N ASP A 98 8.09 16.34 13.22
CA ASP A 98 8.98 15.21 13.47
C ASP A 98 8.29 14.11 14.30
N ALA A 99 8.99 13.01 14.57
CA ALA A 99 8.44 11.86 15.27
C ALA A 99 8.00 12.14 16.72
N THR A 100 8.52 13.21 17.34
CA THR A 100 8.22 13.55 18.74
C THR A 100 6.92 14.33 18.90
N ASN A 101 6.41 14.94 17.82
CA ASN A 101 5.30 15.87 17.87
C ASN A 101 4.13 15.54 16.92
N ILE A 102 4.15 14.36 16.31
CA ILE A 102 2.99 13.81 15.61
C ILE A 102 2.20 12.87 16.53
N GLN A 103 0.90 12.82 16.32
CA GLN A 103 0.04 11.77 16.85
C GLN A 103 -0.45 10.94 15.68
N TYR A 104 -0.47 9.63 15.81
CA TYR A 104 -1.02 8.76 14.79
C TYR A 104 -1.65 7.50 15.38
N GLU A 105 -2.62 6.96 14.65
CA GLU A 105 -3.36 5.78 15.05
C GLU A 105 -3.61 4.91 13.81
N ARG A 106 -3.44 3.58 13.95
CA ARG A 106 -3.87 2.62 12.94
C ARG A 106 -5.38 2.54 12.97
N VAL A 107 -6.02 2.77 11.82
CA VAL A 107 -7.47 2.66 11.67
C VAL A 107 -7.82 1.41 10.88
N TYR A 108 -8.95 0.82 11.22
CA TYR A 108 -9.41 -0.45 10.66
C TYR A 108 -10.74 -0.29 9.96
N ARG A 109 -11.01 -1.13 8.96
CA ARG A 109 -12.22 -1.10 8.13
C ARG A 109 -13.50 -1.16 8.95
N GLU A 110 -13.46 -1.84 10.08
CA GLU A 110 -14.59 -2.10 10.98
C GLU A 110 -15.04 -0.83 11.72
N SER A 111 -14.14 0.16 11.87
CA SER A 111 -14.41 1.43 12.53
C SER A 111 -15.61 2.13 11.90
N LYS A 112 -16.68 2.34 12.68
CA LYS A 112 -17.88 3.07 12.23
C LYS A 112 -17.55 4.49 11.76
N TRP A 113 -16.56 5.12 12.37
CA TRP A 113 -16.11 6.46 12.03
C TRP A 113 -15.36 6.48 10.70
N LEU A 114 -14.46 5.50 10.49
CA LEU A 114 -13.79 5.36 9.20
C LEU A 114 -14.79 5.05 8.09
N ARG A 115 -15.78 4.18 8.34
CA ARG A 115 -16.86 3.92 7.39
C ARG A 115 -17.58 5.20 6.96
N GLY A 116 -17.97 6.05 7.90
CA GLY A 116 -18.59 7.35 7.58
C GLY A 116 -17.68 8.29 6.79
N PHE A 117 -16.38 8.32 7.09
CA PHE A 117 -15.41 9.11 6.32
C PHE A 117 -15.27 8.60 4.87
N MET A 118 -15.15 7.28 4.70
CA MET A 118 -14.95 6.65 3.39
C MET A 118 -16.18 6.77 2.49
N THR A 119 -17.40 6.74 3.03
CA THR A 119 -18.63 6.95 2.23
C THR A 119 -18.72 8.37 1.66
N GLN A 120 -18.14 9.35 2.35
CA GLN A 120 -18.04 10.73 1.86
C GLN A 120 -16.86 10.94 0.91
N ASN A 121 -15.87 10.05 0.93
CA ASN A 121 -14.64 10.13 0.13
C ASN A 121 -14.49 8.89 -0.76
N THR A 122 -15.41 8.73 -1.71
CA THR A 122 -15.53 7.52 -2.56
C THR A 122 -14.35 7.24 -3.49
N HIS A 123 -13.43 8.20 -3.64
CA HIS A 123 -12.17 8.01 -4.35
C HIS A 123 -11.12 7.24 -3.53
N LEU A 124 -11.36 7.07 -2.22
CA LEU A 124 -10.49 6.33 -1.32
C LEU A 124 -10.95 4.87 -1.23
N ASN A 125 -9.97 3.97 -1.07
CA ASN A 125 -10.22 2.54 -0.91
C ASN A 125 -9.71 2.06 0.45
N TYR A 126 -10.36 1.02 0.98
CA TYR A 126 -9.86 0.33 2.16
C TYR A 126 -8.58 -0.43 1.83
N SER A 127 -7.54 -0.22 2.63
CA SER A 127 -6.30 -0.97 2.59
C SER A 127 -6.06 -1.69 3.93
N GLU A 128 -5.16 -2.66 3.96
CA GLU A 128 -4.80 -3.35 5.20
C GLU A 128 -4.08 -2.42 6.20
N PHE A 129 -3.28 -1.49 5.66
CA PHE A 129 -2.45 -0.56 6.43
C PHE A 129 -3.00 0.85 6.25
N MET A 130 -3.90 1.26 7.13
CA MET A 130 -4.48 2.60 7.15
C MET A 130 -4.19 3.30 8.47
N TYR A 131 -3.90 4.60 8.40
CA TYR A 131 -3.53 5.42 9.54
C TYR A 131 -4.18 6.79 9.44
N VAL A 132 -4.48 7.38 10.61
CA VAL A 132 -4.73 8.80 10.74
C VAL A 132 -3.51 9.42 11.40
N VAL A 133 -2.96 10.48 10.81
CA VAL A 133 -1.84 11.26 11.36
C VAL A 133 -2.30 12.69 11.63
N LYS A 134 -1.90 13.23 12.78
CA LYS A 134 -2.29 14.55 13.28
C LYS A 134 -1.05 15.33 13.73
N HIS A 135 -1.01 16.60 13.39
CA HIS A 135 -0.04 17.56 13.91
C HIS A 135 -0.65 18.96 13.88
N ASP A 136 -0.71 19.62 15.03
CA ASP A 136 -1.29 20.96 15.18
C ASP A 136 -2.69 21.05 14.53
N LYS A 137 -2.85 21.89 13.49
CA LYS A 137 -4.09 22.05 12.72
C LYS A 137 -4.31 21.01 11.62
N TYR A 138 -3.34 20.14 11.36
CA TYR A 138 -3.38 19.20 10.25
C TYR A 138 -3.82 17.82 10.69
N MET A 139 -4.77 17.25 9.95
CA MET A 139 -5.21 15.86 10.10
C MET A 139 -5.26 15.20 8.73
N CYS A 140 -4.56 14.08 8.57
CA CYS A 140 -4.45 13.38 7.29
C CYS A 140 -4.77 11.89 7.45
N PHE A 141 -5.62 11.39 6.57
CA PHE A 141 -5.79 9.95 6.35
C PHE A 141 -4.70 9.46 5.39
N VAL A 142 -4.09 8.32 5.71
CA VAL A 142 -3.01 7.71 4.92
C VAL A 142 -3.25 6.21 4.80
N SER A 143 -3.04 5.65 3.61
CA SER A 143 -3.12 4.21 3.33
C SER A 143 -1.86 3.72 2.61
N PHE A 144 -1.49 2.46 2.86
CA PHE A 144 -0.36 1.77 2.22
C PHE A 144 -0.79 0.39 1.70
N ASP A 145 -0.16 -0.08 0.63
CA ASP A 145 -0.43 -1.39 0.04
C ASP A 145 0.32 -2.52 0.78
N VAL A 146 1.49 -2.22 1.34
CA VAL A 146 2.29 -3.17 2.14
C VAL A 146 2.62 -2.57 3.50
N ASN A 147 3.13 -3.38 4.44
CA ASN A 147 3.38 -2.94 5.81
C ASN A 147 4.38 -1.75 5.87
N PRO A 148 3.94 -0.54 6.30
CA PRO A 148 4.80 0.64 6.38
C PRO A 148 5.86 0.59 7.49
N GLU A 149 5.77 -0.36 8.42
CA GLU A 149 6.85 -0.62 9.39
C GLU A 149 7.99 -1.42 8.75
N THR A 150 7.71 -2.19 7.70
CA THR A 150 8.72 -3.03 7.04
C THR A 150 9.43 -2.27 5.92
N TYR A 151 8.72 -1.45 5.16
CA TYR A 151 9.23 -0.83 3.93
C TYR A 151 9.13 0.70 3.94
N LEU A 152 10.15 1.37 3.39
CA LEU A 152 10.07 2.79 3.04
C LEU A 152 9.29 2.89 1.73
N GLN A 153 8.15 3.54 1.76
CA GLN A 153 7.23 3.55 0.61
C GLN A 153 6.40 4.82 0.58
N GLN A 154 5.81 5.11 -0.58
CA GLN A 154 4.83 6.17 -0.70
C GLN A 154 3.46 5.66 -0.25
N SER A 155 2.63 6.58 0.26
CA SER A 155 1.22 6.29 0.51
C SER A 155 0.51 5.95 -0.80
N ARG A 156 -0.36 4.94 -0.75
CA ARG A 156 -1.23 4.59 -1.87
C ARG A 156 -2.30 5.65 -2.08
N HIS A 157 -3.00 6.01 -1.01
CA HIS A 157 -3.90 7.16 -0.96
C HIS A 157 -3.61 7.98 0.29
N SER A 158 -3.71 9.29 0.15
CA SER A 158 -3.58 10.25 1.23
C SER A 158 -4.65 11.33 1.06
N HIS A 159 -5.24 11.77 2.17
CA HIS A 159 -6.28 12.79 2.16
C HIS A 159 -6.15 13.69 3.39
N LEU A 160 -5.72 14.93 3.17
CA LEU A 160 -5.70 15.96 4.21
C LEU A 160 -7.15 16.40 4.51
N VAL A 161 -7.66 16.07 5.68
CA VAL A 161 -9.04 16.35 6.10
C VAL A 161 -9.20 17.80 6.55
N PHE A 162 -8.16 18.36 7.20
CA PHE A 162 -8.28 19.65 7.86
C PHE A 162 -6.98 20.45 7.82
N ALA A 163 -7.14 21.76 7.63
CA ALA A 163 -6.10 22.78 7.68
C ALA A 163 -6.72 24.12 8.15
N ALA A 164 -7.33 24.15 9.34
CA ALA A 164 -7.97 25.38 9.82
C ALA A 164 -7.00 26.48 10.21
N LYS A 165 -7.52 27.70 10.30
CA LYS A 165 -6.81 28.83 10.92
C LYS A 165 -6.77 28.75 12.45
N ASP A 166 -7.69 28.03 13.10
CA ASP A 166 -7.80 27.92 14.56
C ASP A 166 -7.73 26.47 15.08
N LYS A 167 -7.37 26.33 16.36
CA LYS A 167 -7.21 25.05 17.09
C LYS A 167 -8.52 24.25 17.13
N PHE A 168 -8.38 22.93 17.23
CA PHE A 168 -9.42 21.91 17.13
C PHE A 168 -10.54 22.05 18.19
N GLU A 169 -11.60 22.83 17.93
CA GLU A 169 -12.84 22.81 18.72
C GLU A 169 -13.93 22.04 17.97
N ILE A 170 -14.16 20.77 18.34
CA ILE A 170 -15.35 20.05 17.91
C ILE A 170 -16.50 20.48 18.83
N VAL A 171 -17.36 21.38 18.36
CA VAL A 171 -18.67 21.60 18.97
C VAL A 171 -19.59 20.50 18.44
N ILE A 172 -19.78 19.42 19.23
CA ILE A 172 -20.80 18.41 18.95
C ILE A 172 -22.16 19.07 19.22
N PRO A 173 -23.07 19.17 18.23
CA PRO A 173 -24.41 19.68 18.48
C PRO A 173 -25.07 18.82 19.57
N LYS A 174 -25.65 19.46 20.59
CA LYS A 174 -26.45 18.74 21.57
C LYS A 174 -27.67 18.10 20.86
N PRO A 175 -28.10 16.92 21.31
CA PRO A 175 -29.17 16.15 20.68
C PRO A 175 -30.48 16.91 20.56
#